data_AF-A0A3M1URI9-F1
#
_entry.id   AF-A0A3M1URI9-F1
#
_cell.length_a   1.000
_cell.length_b   1.000
_cell.length_c   1.000
_cell.angle_alpha   90.00
_cell.angle_beta   90.00
_cell.angle_gamma   90.00
#
_symmetry.space_group_name_H-M   'P 1'
#
loop_
_entity.id
_entity.type
_entity.pdbx_description
1 polymer ?
#
loop_
_entity_poly.entity_id
_entity_poly.type
_entity_poly.pdbx_seq_one_letter_code
_entity_poly.pdbx_strand_id
1 'polypeptide(L)'
;MDGNIQVPLWWFLVLLEVLLVLLAWQAWQFWKRRGARSHDGDEVTEAGVEHWLRSQIEATERRRDAGRQHQGDIVPVPLLERRLAWLRVELESRQAARASGRDFWHEFTRRAARLVPHRRLESELARERQRAARLSEQLQAARQRIDNLEKFRELFFETKERLENSRSLNTRLRDAVERLPDAQRPRELSSLLTHLEEENRRLSAEMAEVEETLDRMLRAGPDLEPSDLSQENFSALSSSMGQRLLVLRRNYARQAELIRELQAQLQEATGLDGTRPFREILEELEQARLTLKEQVVRLEEENEFLAKQISMLLRQELETEQAHAQERALLEERLAHKEAQLAETEKKLAELERQFLALHGARERRG
;
A
#
# COMPACT_ATOMS: atom_id res chain seq x y z
N MET A 1 -30.20 -8.29 -3.65
CA MET A 1 -29.27 -7.73 -4.65
C MET A 1 -29.80 -6.34 -4.97
N ASP A 2 -29.40 -5.34 -4.18
CA ASP A 2 -29.77 -3.95 -4.41
C ASP A 2 -28.49 -3.13 -4.35
N GLY A 3 -27.90 -2.92 -5.53
CA GLY A 3 -26.69 -2.13 -5.71
C GLY A 3 -27.01 -0.66 -5.49
N ASN A 4 -26.88 -0.20 -4.25
CA ASN A 4 -26.92 1.21 -3.93
C ASN A 4 -25.59 1.83 -4.38
N ILE A 5 -25.55 2.34 -5.61
CA ILE A 5 -24.37 3.04 -6.15
C ILE A 5 -24.25 4.36 -5.38
N GLN A 6 -23.55 4.36 -4.25
CA GLN A 6 -23.01 5.57 -3.67
C GLN A 6 -21.98 6.11 -4.63
N VAL A 7 -22.39 7.03 -5.51
CA VAL A 7 -21.48 7.79 -6.36
C VAL A 7 -20.59 8.62 -5.41
N PRO A 8 -19.30 8.30 -5.28
CA PRO A 8 -18.39 8.99 -4.38
C PRO A 8 -18.30 10.48 -4.70
N LEU A 9 -18.08 11.33 -3.71
CA LEU A 9 -17.91 12.78 -3.91
C LEU A 9 -16.84 13.14 -4.98
N TRP A 10 -15.83 12.27 -5.16
CA TRP A 10 -14.82 12.40 -6.22
C TRP A 10 -15.41 12.26 -7.62
N TRP A 11 -16.44 11.43 -7.81
CA TRP A 11 -17.16 11.36 -9.08
C TRP A 11 -17.87 12.67 -9.38
N PHE A 12 -18.40 13.38 -8.38
CA PHE A 12 -18.98 14.71 -8.59
C PHE A 12 -17.93 15.77 -8.95
N LEU A 13 -16.72 15.69 -8.39
CA LEU A 13 -15.60 16.56 -8.74
C LEU A 13 -15.08 16.26 -10.16
N VAL A 14 -14.92 14.98 -10.50
CA VAL A 14 -14.60 14.54 -11.87
C VAL A 14 -15.70 14.94 -12.83
N LEU A 15 -16.99 14.83 -12.45
CA LEU A 15 -18.11 15.28 -13.29
C LEU A 15 -18.09 16.80 -13.48
N LEU A 16 -17.70 17.56 -12.44
CA LEU A 16 -17.55 19.01 -12.49
C LEU A 16 -16.37 19.42 -13.38
N GLU A 17 -15.22 18.75 -13.26
CA GLU A 17 -14.07 18.96 -14.13
C GLU A 17 -14.38 18.59 -15.57
N VAL A 18 -15.05 17.46 -15.81
CA VAL A 18 -15.55 17.07 -17.13
C VAL A 18 -16.55 18.12 -17.64
N LEU A 19 -17.41 18.68 -16.79
CA LEU A 19 -18.31 19.77 -17.17
C LEU A 19 -17.55 21.05 -17.54
N LEU A 20 -16.50 21.40 -16.80
CA LEU A 20 -15.65 22.56 -17.08
C LEU A 20 -14.86 22.37 -18.37
N VAL A 21 -14.31 21.17 -18.60
CA VAL A 21 -13.65 20.78 -19.84
C VAL A 21 -14.64 20.75 -21.00
N LEU A 22 -15.86 20.27 -20.80
CA LEU A 22 -16.92 20.30 -21.82
C LEU A 22 -17.39 21.74 -22.10
N LEU A 23 -17.43 22.62 -21.11
CA LEU A 23 -17.72 24.04 -21.29
C LEU A 23 -16.60 24.75 -22.04
N ALA A 24 -15.34 24.45 -21.72
CA ALA A 24 -14.17 24.94 -22.46
C ALA A 24 -14.14 24.39 -23.89
N TRP A 25 -14.49 23.11 -24.09
CA TRP A 25 -14.60 22.46 -25.39
C TRP A 25 -15.78 23.00 -26.21
N GLN A 26 -16.93 23.26 -25.60
CA GLN A 26 -18.07 23.89 -26.28
C GLN A 26 -17.79 25.34 -26.62
N ALA A 27 -17.11 26.09 -25.75
CA ALA A 27 -16.60 27.42 -26.08
C ALA A 27 -15.64 27.32 -27.28
N TRP A 28 -14.68 26.41 -27.25
CA TRP A 28 -13.76 26.17 -28.37
C TRP A 28 -14.47 25.76 -29.67
N GLN A 29 -15.47 24.87 -29.61
CA GLN A 29 -16.26 24.44 -30.77
C GLN A 29 -17.17 25.56 -31.31
N PHE A 30 -17.77 26.36 -30.44
CA PHE A 30 -18.54 27.54 -30.82
C PHE A 30 -17.66 28.54 -31.58
N TRP A 31 -16.45 28.79 -31.08
CA TRP A 31 -15.46 29.65 -31.73
C TRP A 31 -14.89 29.03 -33.01
N LYS A 32 -14.63 27.72 -33.06
CA LYS A 32 -14.22 27.01 -34.28
C LYS A 32 -15.27 27.09 -35.37
N ARG A 33 -16.57 26.99 -35.03
CA ARG A 33 -17.68 27.15 -35.99
C ARG A 33 -17.89 28.60 -36.44
N ARG A 34 -17.53 29.58 -35.61
CA ARG A 34 -17.57 31.01 -35.97
C ARG A 34 -16.35 31.41 -36.83
N GLY A 35 -15.15 30.96 -36.46
CA GLY A 35 -13.91 31.15 -37.20
C GLY A 35 -13.84 30.39 -38.54
N ALA A 36 -14.58 29.29 -38.70
CA ALA A 36 -14.71 28.63 -40.02
C ALA A 36 -15.52 29.44 -41.06
N ARG A 37 -16.19 30.54 -40.65
CA ARG A 37 -16.88 31.47 -41.57
C ARG A 37 -16.22 32.84 -41.69
N SER A 38 -15.24 33.16 -40.83
CA SER A 38 -14.46 34.39 -40.92
C SER A 38 -13.00 34.02 -41.13
N HIS A 39 -12.52 34.20 -42.35
CA HIS A 39 -11.14 33.99 -42.75
C HIS A 39 -10.22 35.11 -42.23
N ASP A 40 -10.32 35.42 -40.94
CA ASP A 40 -9.42 36.32 -40.24
C ASP A 40 -9.28 35.85 -38.79
N GLY A 41 -8.03 35.75 -38.35
CA GLY A 41 -7.63 35.25 -37.04
C GLY A 41 -7.97 36.22 -35.92
N ASP A 42 -9.24 36.26 -35.54
CA ASP A 42 -9.68 36.98 -34.34
C ASP A 42 -9.23 36.20 -33.09
N GLU A 43 -8.22 36.74 -32.43
CA GLU A 43 -7.84 36.43 -31.05
C GLU A 43 -9.09 36.47 -30.16
N VAL A 44 -9.16 35.54 -29.19
CA VAL A 44 -10.24 35.49 -28.21
C VAL A 44 -10.23 36.78 -27.39
N THR A 45 -11.00 37.78 -27.80
CA THR A 45 -11.07 39.07 -27.11
C THR A 45 -11.80 38.90 -25.77
N GLU A 46 -11.30 39.53 -24.71
CA GLU A 46 -11.90 39.48 -23.37
C GLU A 46 -13.37 39.93 -23.36
N ALA A 47 -13.74 40.86 -24.24
CA ALA A 47 -15.12 41.29 -24.47
C ALA A 47 -16.02 40.16 -25.01
N GLY A 48 -15.48 39.28 -25.86
CA GLY A 48 -16.19 38.09 -26.36
C GLY A 48 -16.42 37.03 -25.29
N VAL A 49 -15.48 36.88 -24.35
CA VAL A 49 -15.60 35.98 -23.19
C VAL A 49 -16.64 36.51 -22.20
N GLU A 50 -16.63 37.81 -21.90
CA GLU A 50 -17.64 38.42 -21.02
C GLU A 50 -19.06 38.30 -21.61
N HIS A 51 -19.21 38.54 -22.92
CA HIS A 51 -20.50 38.41 -23.59
C HIS A 51 -21.00 36.95 -23.56
N TRP A 52 -20.11 35.97 -23.77
CA TRP A 52 -20.44 34.57 -23.64
C TRP A 52 -20.85 34.20 -22.20
N LEU A 53 -20.12 34.65 -21.18
CA LEU A 53 -20.46 34.40 -19.77
C LEU A 53 -21.84 34.98 -19.41
N ARG A 54 -22.15 36.22 -19.84
CA ARG A 54 -23.48 36.82 -19.66
C ARG A 54 -24.57 35.99 -20.32
N SER A 55 -24.36 35.51 -21.55
CA SER A 55 -25.32 34.65 -22.24
C SER A 55 -25.55 33.31 -21.51
N GLN A 56 -24.50 32.73 -20.91
CA GLN A 56 -24.61 31.50 -20.12
C GLN A 56 -25.34 31.72 -18.79
N ILE A 57 -25.11 32.86 -18.14
CA ILE A 57 -25.84 33.25 -16.92
C ILE A 57 -27.33 33.40 -17.24
N GLU A 58 -27.70 34.18 -18.25
CA GLU A 58 -29.10 34.39 -18.64
C GLU A 58 -29.80 33.09 -19.07
N ALA A 59 -29.11 32.21 -19.81
CA ALA A 59 -29.66 30.92 -20.20
C ALA A 59 -29.88 30.00 -18.98
N THR A 60 -28.98 30.06 -18.00
CA THR A 60 -29.07 29.26 -16.77
C THR A 60 -30.14 29.82 -15.82
N GLU A 61 -30.32 31.14 -15.76
CA GLU A 61 -31.41 31.81 -15.03
C GLU A 61 -32.77 31.44 -15.61
N ARG A 62 -32.93 31.52 -16.93
CA ARG A 62 -34.18 31.11 -17.61
C ARG A 62 -34.54 29.65 -17.33
N ARG A 63 -33.55 28.75 -17.34
CA ARG A 63 -33.75 27.32 -17.00
C ARG A 63 -34.08 27.11 -15.53
N ARG A 64 -33.45 27.86 -14.63
CA ARG A 64 -33.75 27.83 -13.19
C ARG A 64 -35.17 28.31 -12.92
N ASP A 65 -35.57 29.42 -13.52
CA ASP A 65 -36.87 30.05 -13.30
C ASP A 65 -38.00 29.21 -13.89
N ALA A 66 -37.79 28.62 -15.07
CA ALA A 66 -38.69 27.59 -15.60
C ALA A 66 -38.79 26.36 -14.67
N GLY A 67 -37.67 25.91 -14.10
CA GLY A 67 -37.63 24.81 -13.12
C GLY A 67 -38.27 25.14 -11.77
N ARG A 68 -38.39 26.43 -11.40
CA ARG A 68 -39.12 26.87 -10.19
C ARG A 68 -40.62 27.03 -10.43
N GLN A 69 -41.02 27.35 -11.67
CA GLN A 69 -42.42 27.51 -12.06
C GLN A 69 -43.11 26.17 -12.35
N HIS A 70 -42.37 25.17 -12.82
CA HIS A 70 -42.87 23.80 -13.00
C HIS A 70 -42.48 22.94 -11.79
N GLN A 71 -43.42 22.71 -10.87
CA GLN A 71 -43.30 21.69 -9.83
C GLN A 71 -43.28 20.29 -10.49
N GLY A 72 -42.12 19.82 -10.93
CA GLY A 72 -41.97 18.49 -11.52
C GLY A 72 -40.57 18.17 -12.07
N ASP A 73 -39.77 17.52 -11.23
CA ASP A 73 -38.80 16.42 -11.47
C ASP A 73 -37.77 16.41 -12.60
N ILE A 74 -37.71 17.38 -13.53
CA ILE A 74 -36.77 17.28 -14.67
C ILE A 74 -35.59 18.27 -14.56
N VAL A 75 -35.71 19.32 -13.74
CA VAL A 75 -34.69 20.39 -13.68
C VAL A 75 -34.11 20.50 -12.27
N PRO A 76 -32.83 20.13 -12.04
CA PRO A 76 -32.21 20.21 -10.72
C PRO A 76 -31.87 21.66 -10.37
N VAL A 77 -32.86 22.40 -9.85
CA VAL A 77 -32.75 23.81 -9.42
C VAL A 77 -31.51 24.06 -8.54
N PRO A 78 -31.15 23.21 -7.56
CA PRO A 78 -29.95 23.42 -6.74
C PRO A 78 -28.63 23.38 -7.54
N LEU A 79 -28.55 22.57 -8.60
CA LEU A 79 -27.37 22.52 -9.48
C LEU A 79 -27.29 23.74 -10.38
N LEU A 80 -28.44 24.25 -10.85
CA LEU A 80 -28.50 25.49 -11.63
C LEU A 80 -28.14 26.71 -10.79
N GLU A 81 -28.54 26.76 -9.52
CA GLU A 81 -28.15 27.81 -8.57
C GLU A 81 -26.64 27.82 -8.30
N ARG A 82 -26.04 26.64 -8.11
CA ARG A 82 -24.57 26.50 -7.97
C ARG A 82 -23.84 26.93 -9.24
N ARG A 83 -24.32 26.51 -10.41
CA ARG A 83 -23.76 26.91 -11.70
C ARG A 83 -23.82 28.42 -11.90
N LEU A 84 -24.94 29.06 -11.55
CA LEU A 84 -25.08 30.52 -11.60
C LEU A 84 -24.11 31.24 -10.68
N ALA A 85 -23.93 30.73 -9.45
CA ALA A 85 -22.98 31.30 -8.51
C ALA A 85 -21.54 31.30 -9.07
N TRP A 86 -21.10 30.18 -9.67
CA TRP A 86 -19.77 30.08 -10.29
C TRP A 86 -19.60 30.97 -11.53
N LEU A 87 -20.59 30.99 -12.43
CA LEU A 87 -20.54 31.84 -13.63
C LEU A 87 -20.50 33.33 -13.27
N ARG A 88 -21.23 33.75 -12.23
CA ARG A 88 -21.21 35.13 -11.73
C ARG A 88 -19.88 35.48 -11.09
N VAL A 89 -19.29 34.58 -10.29
CA VAL A 89 -17.94 34.78 -9.74
C VAL A 89 -16.92 34.93 -10.85
N GLU A 90 -16.97 34.13 -11.92
CA GLU A 90 -16.05 34.28 -13.04
C GLU A 90 -16.21 35.63 -13.75
N LEU A 91 -17.45 36.02 -14.07
CA LEU A 91 -17.74 37.29 -14.73
C LEU A 91 -17.27 38.49 -13.90
N GLU A 92 -17.60 38.49 -12.60
CA GLU A 92 -17.24 39.55 -11.68
C GLU A 92 -15.73 39.64 -11.44
N SER A 93 -15.04 38.49 -11.38
CA SER A 93 -13.59 38.46 -11.20
C SER A 93 -12.84 38.96 -12.42
N ARG A 94 -13.32 38.69 -13.65
CA ARG A 94 -12.78 39.29 -14.88
C ARG A 94 -12.99 40.79 -14.92
N GLN A 95 -14.18 41.27 -14.56
CA GLN A 95 -14.48 42.71 -14.51
C GLN A 95 -13.63 43.45 -13.46
N ALA A 96 -13.45 42.86 -12.28
CA ALA A 96 -12.66 43.47 -11.21
C ALA A 96 -11.15 43.38 -11.47
N ALA A 97 -10.66 42.31 -12.10
CA ALA A 97 -9.28 42.21 -12.58
C ALA A 97 -8.97 43.33 -13.57
N ARG A 98 -9.88 43.59 -14.53
CA ARG A 98 -9.76 44.69 -15.49
C ARG A 98 -9.85 46.07 -14.85
N ALA A 99 -10.79 46.28 -13.92
CA ALA A 99 -10.99 47.56 -13.26
C ALA A 99 -9.86 47.93 -12.28
N SER A 100 -9.18 46.94 -11.71
CA SER A 100 -8.13 47.16 -10.70
C SER A 100 -6.71 46.78 -11.13
N GLY A 101 -6.54 46.31 -12.38
CA GLY A 101 -5.24 45.86 -12.91
C GLY A 101 -4.65 44.66 -12.16
N ARG A 102 -5.47 43.89 -11.44
CA ARG A 102 -5.05 42.76 -10.62
C ARG A 102 -5.24 41.43 -11.34
N ASP A 103 -4.46 40.43 -10.97
CA ASP A 103 -4.54 39.10 -11.56
C ASP A 103 -5.93 38.48 -11.41
N PHE A 104 -6.48 38.03 -12.54
CA PHE A 104 -7.77 37.34 -12.61
C PHE A 104 -7.84 36.18 -11.61
N TRP A 105 -6.81 35.34 -11.51
CA TRP A 105 -6.79 34.18 -10.62
C TRP A 105 -6.86 34.56 -9.14
N HIS A 106 -6.24 35.66 -8.75
CA HIS A 106 -6.31 36.16 -7.38
C HIS A 106 -7.73 36.67 -7.07
N GLU A 107 -8.37 37.37 -8.01
CA GLU A 107 -9.72 37.89 -7.82
C GLU A 107 -10.78 36.78 -7.89
N PHE A 108 -10.56 35.77 -8.72
CA PHE A 108 -11.38 34.57 -8.84
C PHE A 108 -11.34 33.73 -7.56
N THR A 109 -10.15 33.37 -7.09
CA THR A 109 -10.00 32.57 -5.85
C THR A 109 -10.58 33.29 -4.63
N ARG A 110 -10.36 34.60 -4.50
CA ARG A 110 -10.93 35.42 -3.42
C ARG A 110 -12.47 35.43 -3.40
N ARG A 111 -13.11 35.49 -4.57
CA ARG A 111 -14.59 35.49 -4.68
C ARG A 111 -15.17 34.08 -4.59
N ALA A 112 -14.51 33.10 -5.21
CA ALA A 112 -14.85 31.69 -5.15
C ALA A 112 -14.81 31.13 -3.72
N ALA A 113 -13.87 31.61 -2.89
CA ALA A 113 -13.79 31.30 -1.47
C ALA A 113 -15.11 31.58 -0.71
N ARG A 114 -15.90 32.59 -1.13
CA ARG A 114 -17.19 32.91 -0.52
C ARG A 114 -18.31 31.94 -0.90
N LEU A 115 -18.15 31.20 -2.00
CA LEU A 115 -19.11 30.21 -2.48
C LEU A 115 -18.91 28.84 -1.83
N VAL A 116 -17.70 28.55 -1.35
CA VAL A 116 -17.41 27.28 -0.71
C VAL A 116 -17.40 27.46 0.80
N PRO A 117 -18.29 26.80 1.57
CA PRO A 117 -18.26 26.89 3.02
C PRO A 117 -16.92 26.34 3.54
N HIS A 118 -16.03 27.24 3.98
CA HIS A 118 -14.63 26.95 4.36
C HIS A 118 -14.45 25.77 5.33
N ARG A 119 -15.44 25.50 6.19
CA ARG A 119 -15.41 24.38 7.14
C ARG A 119 -15.40 22.99 6.50
N ARG A 120 -15.92 22.81 5.27
CA ARG A 120 -15.93 21.49 4.59
C ARG A 120 -14.62 21.20 3.85
N LEU A 121 -14.04 22.20 3.19
CA LEU A 121 -12.76 22.03 2.46
C LEU A 121 -11.57 21.81 3.40
N GLU A 122 -11.49 22.54 4.53
CA GLU A 122 -10.37 22.36 5.47
C GLU A 122 -10.40 21.00 6.15
N SER A 123 -11.60 20.48 6.45
CA SER A 123 -11.77 19.16 7.06
C SER A 123 -11.53 18.03 6.05
N GLU A 124 -11.90 18.19 4.78
CA GLU A 124 -11.58 17.24 3.71
C GLU A 124 -10.08 17.24 3.37
N LEU A 125 -9.45 18.42 3.25
CA LEU A 125 -8.00 18.54 3.02
C LEU A 125 -7.17 18.00 4.20
N ALA A 126 -7.62 18.22 5.44
CA ALA A 126 -6.98 17.64 6.62
C ALA A 126 -7.08 16.11 6.62
N ARG A 127 -8.24 15.55 6.25
CA ARG A 127 -8.43 14.09 6.10
C ARG A 127 -7.56 13.52 4.99
N GLU A 128 -7.43 14.19 3.85
CA GLU A 128 -6.55 13.72 2.77
C GLU A 128 -5.08 13.81 3.13
N ARG A 129 -4.64 14.89 3.79
CA ARG A 129 -3.26 14.99 4.33
C ARG A 129 -2.97 13.90 5.34
N GLN A 130 -3.93 13.58 6.21
CA GLN A 130 -3.79 12.52 7.19
C GLN A 130 -3.76 11.13 6.54
N ARG A 131 -4.53 10.91 5.46
CA ARG A 131 -4.45 9.68 4.63
C ARG A 131 -3.12 9.58 3.90
N ALA A 132 -2.65 10.66 3.29
CA ALA A 132 -1.36 10.69 2.61
C ALA A 132 -0.19 10.44 3.58
N ALA A 133 -0.23 11.00 4.79
CA ALA A 133 0.74 10.74 5.83
C ALA A 133 0.73 9.26 6.26
N ARG A 134 -0.44 8.67 6.48
CA ARG A 134 -0.57 7.23 6.81
C ARG A 134 -0.05 6.33 5.70
N LEU A 135 -0.40 6.61 4.44
CA LEU A 135 0.11 5.87 3.29
C LEU A 135 1.64 6.01 3.15
N SER A 136 2.19 7.18 3.44
CA SER A 136 3.64 7.41 3.44
C SER A 136 4.33 6.59 4.53
N GLU A 137 3.76 6.53 5.74
CA GLU A 137 4.28 5.71 6.84
C GLU A 137 4.23 4.21 6.50
N GLN A 138 3.13 3.73 5.92
CA GLN A 138 2.98 2.36 5.46
C GLN A 138 3.99 2.00 4.36
N LEU A 139 4.19 2.89 3.38
CA LEU A 139 5.20 2.69 2.32
C LEU A 139 6.63 2.67 2.88
N GLN A 140 6.94 3.54 3.85
CA GLN A 140 8.24 3.55 4.49
C GLN A 140 8.50 2.27 5.29
N ALA A 141 7.49 1.79 6.02
CA ALA A 141 7.56 0.54 6.75
C ALA A 141 7.71 -0.68 5.83
N ALA A 142 6.95 -0.73 4.73
CA ALA A 142 7.07 -1.79 3.72
C ALA A 142 8.46 -1.79 3.07
N ARG A 143 9.04 -0.61 2.81
CA ARG A 143 10.40 -0.49 2.27
C ARG A 143 11.45 -1.01 3.25
N GLN A 144 11.38 -0.62 4.52
CA GLN A 144 12.29 -1.15 5.56
C GLN A 144 12.18 -2.67 5.68
N ARG A 145 10.97 -3.23 5.56
CA ARG A 145 10.76 -4.68 5.55
C ARG A 145 11.45 -5.35 4.37
N ILE A 146 11.35 -4.79 3.16
CA ILE A 146 12.03 -5.31 1.97
C ILE A 146 13.54 -5.27 2.16
N ASP A 147 14.09 -4.14 2.59
CA ASP A 147 15.54 -3.98 2.80
C ASP A 147 16.08 -5.02 3.80
N ASN A 148 15.34 -5.29 4.89
CA ASN A 148 15.73 -6.29 5.89
C ASN A 148 15.62 -7.74 5.36
N LEU A 149 14.60 -8.03 4.55
CA LEU A 149 14.46 -9.35 3.91
C LEU A 149 15.55 -9.59 2.85
N GLU A 150 15.95 -8.56 2.12
CA GLU A 150 17.08 -8.62 1.18
C GLU A 150 18.39 -8.91 1.92
N LYS A 151 18.64 -8.22 3.03
CA LYS A 151 19.80 -8.49 3.90
C LYS A 151 19.80 -9.93 4.44
N PHE A 152 18.65 -10.42 4.89
CA PHE A 152 18.52 -11.82 5.31
C PHE A 152 18.83 -12.78 4.16
N ARG A 153 18.35 -12.48 2.94
CA ARG A 153 18.61 -13.27 1.74
C ARG A 153 20.10 -13.31 1.38
N GLU A 154 20.79 -12.19 1.45
CA GLU A 154 22.24 -12.13 1.22
C GLU A 154 23.00 -13.02 2.21
N LEU A 155 22.74 -12.86 3.51
CA LEU A 155 23.34 -13.69 4.55
C LEU A 155 23.03 -15.18 4.36
N PHE A 156 21.82 -15.52 3.94
CA PHE A 156 21.41 -16.88 3.64
C PHE A 156 22.23 -17.48 2.49
N PHE A 157 22.37 -16.76 1.37
CA PHE A 157 23.17 -17.23 0.23
C PHE A 157 24.65 -17.38 0.56
N GLU A 158 25.24 -16.46 1.33
CA GLU A 158 26.60 -16.62 1.82
C GLU A 158 26.77 -17.90 2.67
N THR A 159 25.78 -18.21 3.50
CA THR A 159 25.81 -19.42 4.34
C THR A 159 25.70 -20.69 3.50
N LYS A 160 24.89 -20.65 2.43
CA LYS A 160 24.76 -21.74 1.45
C LYS A 160 26.07 -21.99 0.71
N GLU A 161 26.75 -20.94 0.25
CA GLU A 161 28.06 -21.04 -0.41
C GLU A 161 29.11 -21.65 0.52
N ARG A 162 29.12 -21.26 1.80
CA ARG A 162 30.06 -21.84 2.79
C ARG A 162 29.78 -23.31 3.08
N LEU A 163 28.52 -23.74 3.04
CA LEU A 163 28.15 -25.15 3.17
C LEU A 163 28.64 -25.96 1.97
N GLU A 164 28.59 -25.41 0.75
CA GLU A 164 29.18 -26.02 -0.44
C GLU A 164 30.70 -26.13 -0.34
N ASN A 165 31.37 -25.11 0.20
CA ASN A 165 32.80 -25.16 0.48
C ASN A 165 33.15 -26.27 1.50
N SER A 166 32.36 -26.41 2.57
CA SER A 166 32.51 -27.50 3.55
C SER A 166 32.36 -28.90 2.91
N ARG A 167 31.43 -29.05 1.96
CA ARG A 167 31.29 -30.29 1.17
C ARG A 167 32.52 -30.58 0.33
N SER A 168 33.02 -29.59 -0.39
CA SER A 168 34.25 -29.72 -1.18
C SER A 168 35.45 -30.11 -0.30
N LEU A 169 35.59 -29.51 0.90
CA LEU A 169 36.64 -29.88 1.85
C LEU A 169 36.49 -31.32 2.36
N ASN A 170 35.26 -31.78 2.63
CA ASN A 170 35.00 -33.16 3.01
C ASN A 170 35.38 -34.15 1.88
N THR A 171 35.02 -33.85 0.63
CA THR A 171 35.45 -34.67 -0.52
C THR A 171 36.97 -34.72 -0.65
N ARG A 172 37.67 -33.59 -0.49
CA ARG A 172 39.14 -33.56 -0.50
C ARG A 172 39.74 -34.39 0.65
N LEU A 173 39.15 -34.32 1.83
CA LEU A 173 39.58 -35.12 2.99
C LEU A 173 39.41 -36.62 2.71
N ARG A 174 38.28 -37.01 2.12
CA ARG A 174 38.02 -38.39 1.70
C ARG A 174 39.03 -38.87 0.66
N ASP A 175 39.27 -38.08 -0.39
CA ASP A 175 40.26 -38.40 -1.42
C ASP A 175 41.67 -38.56 -0.82
N ALA A 176 42.03 -37.71 0.16
CA ALA A 176 43.30 -37.81 0.85
C ALA A 176 43.41 -39.09 1.70
N VAL A 177 42.32 -39.48 2.37
CA VAL A 177 42.24 -40.72 3.16
C VAL A 177 42.25 -41.96 2.28
N GLU A 178 41.59 -41.93 1.12
CA GLU A 178 41.60 -43.01 0.14
C GLU A 178 42.96 -43.20 -0.55
N ARG A 179 43.88 -42.23 -0.43
CA ARG A 179 45.28 -42.36 -0.87
C ARG A 179 46.21 -42.93 0.21
N LEU A 180 45.75 -43.08 1.46
CA LEU A 180 46.55 -43.71 2.50
C LEU A 180 46.72 -45.22 2.21
N PRO A 181 47.91 -45.80 2.48
CA PRO A 181 48.13 -47.24 2.41
C PRO A 181 47.16 -47.99 3.33
N ASP A 182 46.71 -49.18 2.93
CA ASP A 182 45.74 -49.98 3.71
C ASP A 182 46.18 -50.26 5.15
N ALA A 183 47.48 -50.36 5.40
CA ALA A 183 48.06 -50.52 6.74
C ALA A 183 47.91 -49.29 7.66
N GLN A 184 47.68 -48.12 7.09
CA GLN A 184 47.52 -46.83 7.79
C GLN A 184 46.09 -46.28 7.66
N ARG A 185 45.14 -47.08 7.12
CA ARG A 185 43.74 -46.68 6.98
C ARG A 185 42.90 -47.31 8.10
N PRO A 186 42.54 -46.57 9.15
CA PRO A 186 41.67 -47.09 10.20
C PRO A 186 40.31 -47.45 9.60
N ARG A 187 39.76 -48.60 10.00
CA ARG A 187 38.46 -49.07 9.51
C ARG A 187 37.34 -48.07 9.81
N GLU A 188 37.42 -47.39 10.95
CA GLU A 188 36.43 -46.42 11.45
C GLU A 188 36.47 -45.08 10.71
N LEU A 189 37.58 -44.74 10.05
CA LEU A 189 37.75 -43.46 9.37
C LEU A 189 36.84 -43.33 8.15
N SER A 190 36.66 -44.42 7.41
CA SER A 190 35.73 -44.49 6.28
C SER A 190 34.26 -44.31 6.71
N SER A 191 33.87 -44.87 7.87
CA SER A 191 32.53 -44.69 8.41
C SER A 191 32.30 -43.25 8.92
N LEU A 192 33.30 -42.63 9.57
CA LEU A 192 33.20 -41.25 10.05
C LEU A 192 33.08 -40.25 8.90
N LEU A 193 33.84 -40.42 7.81
CA LEU A 193 33.71 -39.59 6.60
C LEU A 193 32.33 -39.75 5.94
N THR A 194 31.84 -40.99 5.87
CA THR A 194 30.48 -41.26 5.34
C THR A 194 29.41 -40.60 6.20
N HIS A 195 29.59 -40.60 7.53
CA HIS A 195 28.68 -39.91 8.45
C HIS A 195 28.72 -38.39 8.26
N LEU A 196 29.91 -37.81 8.09
CA LEU A 196 30.07 -36.38 7.84
C LEU A 196 29.47 -35.95 6.50
N GLU A 197 29.59 -36.78 5.45
CA GLU A 197 28.92 -36.57 4.16
C GLU A 197 27.40 -36.58 4.30
N GLU A 198 26.85 -37.51 5.06
CA GLU A 198 25.41 -37.63 5.29
C GLU A 198 24.87 -36.43 6.10
N GLU A 199 25.59 -35.95 7.11
CA GLU A 199 25.26 -34.73 7.83
C GLU A 199 25.34 -33.49 6.92
N ASN A 200 26.32 -33.41 6.02
CA ASN A 200 26.39 -32.36 4.99
C ASN A 200 25.22 -32.44 3.98
N ARG A 201 24.69 -33.64 3.68
CA ARG A 201 23.48 -33.80 2.87
C ARG A 201 22.25 -33.26 3.58
N ARG A 202 22.08 -33.66 4.85
CA ARG A 202 20.98 -33.18 5.72
C ARG A 202 20.99 -31.66 5.85
N LEU A 203 22.15 -31.06 6.13
CA LEU A 203 22.29 -29.60 6.22
C LEU A 203 21.82 -28.87 4.95
N SER A 204 22.15 -29.38 3.76
CA SER A 204 21.69 -28.70 2.54
C SER A 204 20.23 -28.94 2.21
N ALA A 205 19.66 -30.07 2.63
CA ALA A 205 18.22 -30.28 2.53
C ALA A 205 17.48 -29.25 3.39
N GLU A 206 17.89 -29.09 4.66
CA GLU A 206 17.34 -28.07 5.56
C GLU A 206 17.52 -26.65 5.02
N MET A 207 18.69 -26.33 4.44
CA MET A 207 18.91 -25.04 3.78
C MET A 207 17.97 -24.81 2.60
N ALA A 208 17.70 -25.82 1.77
CA ALA A 208 16.76 -25.69 0.66
C ALA A 208 15.34 -25.41 1.16
N GLU A 209 14.94 -25.98 2.30
CA GLU A 209 13.64 -25.68 2.88
C GLU A 209 13.58 -24.29 3.55
N VAL A 210 14.71 -23.78 4.08
CA VAL A 210 14.83 -22.38 4.52
C VAL A 210 14.72 -21.42 3.33
N GLU A 211 15.35 -21.75 2.20
CA GLU A 211 15.25 -20.99 0.94
C GLU A 211 13.80 -20.92 0.45
N GLU A 212 13.09 -22.06 0.45
CA GLU A 212 11.69 -22.11 0.06
C GLU A 212 10.81 -21.26 0.99
N THR A 213 11.08 -21.30 2.30
CA THR A 213 10.33 -20.51 3.27
C THR A 213 10.62 -19.01 3.09
N LEU A 214 11.87 -18.64 2.82
CA LEU A 214 12.27 -17.27 2.53
C LEU A 214 11.63 -16.75 1.25
N ASP A 215 11.61 -17.55 0.18
CA ASP A 215 10.95 -17.20 -1.07
C ASP A 215 9.45 -16.98 -0.88
N ARG A 216 8.79 -17.79 -0.04
CA ARG A 216 7.38 -17.54 0.32
C ARG A 216 7.22 -16.22 1.08
N MET A 217 8.12 -15.89 2.01
CA MET A 217 8.09 -14.61 2.73
C MET A 217 8.38 -13.40 1.84
N LEU A 218 9.22 -13.55 0.81
CA LEU A 218 9.55 -12.52 -0.17
C LEU A 218 8.44 -12.32 -1.20
N ARG A 219 7.83 -13.41 -1.67
CA ARG A 219 6.66 -13.38 -2.57
C ARG A 219 5.40 -12.88 -1.88
N ALA A 220 5.37 -12.89 -0.56
CA ALA A 220 4.37 -12.24 0.26
C ALA A 220 4.43 -10.69 0.23
N GLY A 221 4.89 -10.13 -0.90
CA GLY A 221 4.85 -8.70 -1.21
C GLY A 221 3.46 -8.24 -1.71
N PRO A 222 3.36 -7.03 -2.25
CA PRO A 222 2.10 -6.27 -2.43
C PRO A 222 1.07 -6.86 -3.42
N ASP A 223 1.35 -7.99 -4.05
CA ASP A 223 0.52 -8.60 -5.09
C ASP A 223 -0.45 -9.70 -4.57
N LEU A 224 -0.48 -9.98 -3.26
CA LEU A 224 -1.39 -10.97 -2.67
C LEU A 224 -2.60 -10.31 -2.02
N GLU A 225 -3.76 -10.98 -2.15
CA GLU A 225 -4.97 -10.54 -1.45
C GLU A 225 -4.72 -10.50 0.07
N PRO A 226 -5.34 -9.54 0.80
CA PRO A 226 -5.16 -9.36 2.24
C PRO A 226 -5.38 -10.63 3.09
N SER A 227 -6.05 -11.66 2.55
CA SER A 227 -6.32 -12.92 3.23
C SER A 227 -5.12 -13.83 3.42
N ASP A 228 -4.11 -13.75 2.54
CA ASP A 228 -2.99 -14.71 2.55
C ASP A 228 -1.87 -14.31 3.52
N LEU A 229 -1.89 -13.06 4.00
CA LEU A 229 -0.92 -12.45 4.92
C LEU A 229 -1.50 -12.14 6.30
N SER A 230 -2.44 -12.97 6.77
CA SER A 230 -2.89 -12.87 8.15
C SER A 230 -1.70 -12.98 9.12
N GLN A 231 -1.81 -12.31 10.27
CA GLN A 231 -0.83 -12.41 11.36
C GLN A 231 -0.51 -13.87 11.72
N GLU A 232 -1.50 -14.77 11.61
CA GLU A 232 -1.34 -16.20 11.83
C GLU A 232 -0.45 -16.87 10.77
N ASN A 233 -0.65 -16.58 9.49
CA ASN A 233 0.14 -17.15 8.39
C ASN A 233 1.61 -16.72 8.46
N PHE A 234 1.86 -15.43 8.69
CA PHE A 234 3.23 -14.93 8.79
C PHE A 234 3.93 -15.47 10.05
N SER A 235 3.23 -15.48 11.19
CA SER A 235 3.77 -16.07 12.42
C SER A 235 4.11 -17.54 12.25
N ALA A 236 3.30 -18.30 11.49
CA ALA A 236 3.58 -19.70 11.18
C ALA A 236 4.83 -19.87 10.30
N LEU A 237 4.99 -19.04 9.26
CA LEU A 237 6.17 -19.06 8.38
C LEU A 237 7.46 -18.70 9.13
N SER A 238 7.46 -17.64 9.93
CA SER A 238 8.62 -17.25 10.74
C SER A 238 8.96 -18.31 11.80
N SER A 239 7.94 -18.88 12.45
CA SER A 239 8.13 -19.96 13.43
C SER A 239 8.72 -21.23 12.79
N SER A 240 8.25 -21.59 11.58
CA SER A 240 8.81 -22.69 10.80
C SER A 240 10.27 -22.43 10.44
N MET A 241 10.60 -21.23 9.97
CA MET A 241 11.99 -20.85 9.68
C MET A 241 12.87 -20.91 10.93
N GLY A 242 12.37 -20.45 12.10
CA GLY A 242 13.09 -20.55 13.37
C GLY A 242 13.36 -22.00 13.80
N GLN A 243 12.40 -22.90 13.60
CA GLN A 243 12.60 -24.33 13.86
C GLN A 243 13.66 -24.94 12.94
N ARG A 244 13.68 -24.59 11.66
CA ARG A 244 14.69 -25.07 10.70
C ARG A 244 16.09 -24.56 11.04
N LEU A 245 16.23 -23.28 11.42
CA LEU A 245 17.50 -22.72 11.90
C LEU A 245 18.02 -23.45 13.16
N LEU A 246 17.12 -23.81 14.08
CA LEU A 246 17.48 -24.63 15.26
C LEU A 246 17.95 -26.04 14.89
N VAL A 247 17.37 -26.66 13.85
CA VAL A 247 17.83 -27.96 13.34
C VAL A 247 19.23 -27.83 12.74
N LEU A 248 19.47 -26.80 11.91
CA LEU A 248 20.79 -26.48 11.37
C LEU A 248 21.82 -26.34 12.50
N ARG A 249 21.51 -25.56 13.54
CA ARG A 249 22.36 -25.38 14.72
C ARG A 249 22.73 -26.70 15.41
N ARG A 250 21.78 -27.63 15.55
CA ARG A 250 22.04 -28.96 16.14
C ARG A 250 22.94 -29.81 15.25
N ASN A 251 22.74 -29.78 13.94
CA ASN A 251 23.57 -30.52 12.99
C ASN A 251 25.02 -30.02 12.98
N TYR A 252 25.26 -28.71 13.16
CA TYR A 252 26.64 -28.20 13.31
C TYR A 252 27.33 -28.64 14.61
N ALA A 253 26.58 -28.84 15.69
CA ALA A 253 27.16 -29.38 16.92
C ALA A 253 27.65 -30.81 16.70
N ARG A 254 26.88 -31.63 15.97
CA ARG A 254 27.28 -32.99 15.58
C ARG A 254 28.48 -33.01 14.63
N GLN A 255 28.53 -32.08 13.66
CA GLN A 255 29.72 -31.94 12.80
C GLN A 255 30.98 -31.60 13.60
N ALA A 256 30.88 -30.80 14.65
CA ALA A 256 32.02 -30.48 15.51
C ALA A 256 32.56 -31.71 16.24
N GLU A 257 31.66 -32.60 16.69
CA GLU A 257 32.03 -33.88 17.31
C GLU A 257 32.72 -34.80 16.28
N LEU A 258 32.14 -34.94 15.08
CA LEU A 258 32.70 -35.76 14.00
C LEU A 258 34.08 -35.27 13.52
N ILE A 259 34.29 -33.94 13.39
CA ILE A 259 35.59 -33.38 13.01
C ILE A 259 36.65 -33.68 14.08
N ARG A 260 36.30 -33.58 15.36
CA ARG A 260 37.21 -33.93 16.47
C ARG A 260 37.54 -35.43 16.48
N GLU A 261 36.56 -36.29 16.24
CA GLU A 261 36.77 -37.74 16.14
C GLU A 261 37.66 -38.10 14.94
N LEU A 262 37.43 -37.47 13.78
CA LEU A 262 38.29 -37.62 12.59
C LEU A 262 39.72 -37.16 12.87
N GLN A 263 39.89 -36.04 13.58
CA GLN A 263 41.21 -35.53 13.94
C GLN A 263 41.96 -36.48 14.88
N ALA A 264 41.27 -37.07 15.86
CA ALA A 264 41.85 -38.05 16.77
C ALA A 264 42.27 -39.34 16.03
N GLN A 265 41.39 -39.88 15.19
CA GLN A 265 41.64 -41.09 14.40
C GLN A 265 42.77 -40.89 13.37
N LEU A 266 42.86 -39.72 12.74
CA LEU A 266 43.97 -39.38 11.83
C LEU A 266 45.31 -39.25 12.55
N GLN A 267 45.32 -38.67 13.77
CA GLN A 267 46.53 -38.61 14.60
C GLN A 267 47.00 -40.00 15.03
N GLU A 268 46.07 -40.89 15.38
CA GLU A 268 46.37 -42.28 15.74
C GLU A 268 46.92 -43.08 14.52
N ALA A 269 46.36 -42.86 13.34
CA ALA A 269 46.70 -43.59 12.12
C ALA A 269 48.05 -43.21 11.49
N THR A 270 48.42 -41.94 11.54
CA THR A 270 49.56 -41.39 10.77
C THR A 270 50.73 -40.91 11.65
N GLY A 271 50.58 -40.93 12.97
CA GLY A 271 51.57 -40.38 13.90
C GLY A 271 51.74 -38.86 13.74
N LEU A 272 52.71 -38.27 14.44
CA LEU A 272 52.87 -36.80 14.47
C LEU A 272 53.39 -36.20 13.15
N ASP A 273 54.11 -36.96 12.32
CA ASP A 273 54.79 -36.44 11.12
C ASP A 273 54.00 -36.64 9.81
N GLY A 274 53.08 -37.61 9.73
CA GLY A 274 52.25 -37.89 8.55
C GLY A 274 50.95 -37.08 8.48
N THR A 275 50.63 -36.32 9.52
CA THR A 275 49.34 -35.60 9.67
C THR A 275 49.28 -34.25 8.95
N ARG A 276 50.40 -33.64 8.52
CA ARG A 276 50.41 -32.26 7.97
C ARG A 276 49.33 -31.95 6.91
N PRO A 277 49.20 -32.72 5.81
CA PRO A 277 48.19 -32.43 4.79
C PRO A 277 46.75 -32.65 5.29
N PHE A 278 46.54 -33.54 6.25
CA PHE A 278 45.24 -33.78 6.87
C PHE A 278 44.89 -32.70 7.91
N ARG A 279 45.91 -32.18 8.61
CA ARG A 279 45.76 -31.14 9.62
C ARG A 279 45.30 -29.84 8.97
N GLU A 280 45.89 -29.45 7.84
CA GLU A 280 45.46 -28.26 7.09
C GLU A 280 44.00 -28.37 6.65
N ILE A 281 43.58 -29.50 6.07
CA ILE A 281 42.19 -29.72 5.63
C ILE A 281 41.20 -29.74 6.82
N LEU A 282 41.58 -30.35 7.95
CA LEU A 282 40.75 -30.38 9.16
C LEU A 282 40.65 -29.02 9.83
N GLU A 283 41.73 -28.23 9.83
CA GLU A 283 41.73 -26.84 10.31
C GLU A 283 40.84 -25.95 9.44
N GLU A 284 40.90 -26.10 8.10
CA GLU A 284 39.99 -25.43 7.17
C GLU A 284 38.53 -25.84 7.37
N LEU A 285 38.25 -27.13 7.61
CA LEU A 285 36.91 -27.65 7.92
C LEU A 285 36.36 -27.10 9.23
N GLU A 286 37.19 -27.04 10.28
CA GLU A 286 36.80 -26.49 11.57
C GLU A 286 36.57 -24.98 11.50
N GLN A 287 37.41 -24.25 10.74
CA GLN A 287 37.18 -22.83 10.45
C GLN A 287 35.86 -22.64 9.70
N ALA A 288 35.64 -23.36 8.58
CA ALA A 288 34.40 -23.28 7.81
C ALA A 288 33.17 -23.56 8.68
N ARG A 289 33.23 -24.55 9.59
CA ARG A 289 32.17 -24.87 10.55
C ARG A 289 31.91 -23.73 11.54
N LEU A 290 32.97 -23.15 12.12
CA LEU A 290 32.85 -22.01 13.04
C LEU A 290 32.17 -20.83 12.35
N THR A 291 32.60 -20.53 11.13
CA THR A 291 32.08 -19.42 10.34
C THR A 291 30.62 -19.67 9.92
N LEU A 292 30.25 -20.91 9.58
CA LEU A 292 28.86 -21.32 9.33
C LEU A 292 27.98 -21.18 10.59
N LYS A 293 28.49 -21.60 11.76
CA LYS A 293 27.79 -21.45 13.04
C LYS A 293 27.48 -19.98 13.33
N GLU A 294 28.46 -19.08 13.15
CA GLU A 294 28.25 -17.65 13.36
C GLU A 294 27.20 -17.07 12.41
N GLN A 295 27.22 -17.46 11.13
CA GLN A 295 26.22 -17.03 10.17
C GLN A 295 24.82 -17.53 10.50
N VAL A 296 24.67 -18.77 10.94
CA VAL A 296 23.36 -19.31 11.31
C VAL A 296 22.81 -18.63 12.56
N VAL A 297 23.65 -18.27 13.53
CA VAL A 297 23.23 -17.41 14.66
C VAL A 297 22.77 -16.04 14.17
N ARG A 298 23.48 -15.42 13.22
CA ARG A 298 23.02 -14.15 12.62
C ARG A 298 21.69 -14.30 11.89
N LEU A 299 21.47 -15.43 11.19
CA LEU A 299 20.17 -15.72 10.56
C LEU A 299 19.08 -15.94 11.61
N GLU A 300 19.35 -16.57 12.75
CA GLU A 300 18.41 -16.68 13.88
C GLU A 300 18.02 -15.28 14.38
N GLU A 301 19.00 -14.40 14.61
CA GLU A 301 18.79 -13.03 15.07
C GLU A 301 17.98 -12.19 14.07
N GLU A 302 18.33 -12.25 12.78
CA GLU A 302 17.63 -11.51 11.72
C GLU A 302 16.21 -12.05 11.49
N ASN A 303 15.98 -13.37 11.58
CA ASN A 303 14.62 -13.92 11.53
C ASN A 303 13.79 -13.45 12.73
N GLU A 304 14.33 -13.48 13.95
CA GLU A 304 13.62 -12.98 15.13
C GLU A 304 13.31 -11.47 15.01
N PHE A 305 14.26 -10.69 14.49
CA PHE A 305 14.07 -9.27 14.22
C PHE A 305 12.96 -9.02 13.19
N LEU A 306 12.99 -9.72 12.06
CA LEU A 306 11.96 -9.66 11.02
C LEU A 306 10.58 -10.08 11.58
N ALA A 307 10.53 -11.12 12.40
CA ALA A 307 9.31 -11.59 13.05
C ALA A 307 8.67 -10.50 13.92
N LYS A 308 9.49 -9.81 14.72
CA LYS A 308 9.05 -8.69 15.57
C LYS A 308 8.58 -7.50 14.74
N GLN A 309 9.32 -7.10 13.71
CA GLN A 309 8.91 -5.98 12.87
C GLN A 309 7.59 -6.25 12.15
N ILE A 310 7.44 -7.43 11.57
CA ILE A 310 6.25 -7.76 10.78
C ILE A 310 5.02 -7.96 11.68
N SER A 311 5.19 -8.57 12.86
CA SER A 311 4.09 -8.65 13.83
C SER A 311 3.65 -7.28 14.35
N MET A 312 4.58 -6.34 14.57
CA MET A 312 4.25 -4.96 14.91
C MET A 312 3.45 -4.26 13.80
N LEU A 313 3.86 -4.43 12.54
CA LEU A 313 3.18 -3.82 11.39
C LEU A 313 1.77 -4.40 11.19
N LEU A 314 1.63 -5.72 11.23
CA LEU A 314 0.32 -6.38 11.10
C LEU A 314 -0.63 -5.99 12.25
N ARG A 315 -0.11 -5.82 13.46
CA ARG A 315 -0.88 -5.31 14.59
C ARG A 315 -1.35 -3.87 14.36
N GLN A 316 -0.48 -3.01 13.84
CA GLN A 316 -0.83 -1.62 13.52
C GLN A 316 -1.92 -1.57 12.44
N GLU A 317 -1.85 -2.42 11.41
CA GLU A 317 -2.90 -2.54 10.39
C GLU A 317 -4.23 -2.98 11.01
N LEU A 318 -4.22 -4.03 11.83
CA LEU A 318 -5.42 -4.53 12.51
C LEU A 318 -6.07 -3.45 13.42
N GLU A 319 -5.26 -2.72 14.18
CA GLU A 319 -5.72 -1.61 15.02
C GLU A 319 -6.34 -0.49 14.18
N THR A 320 -5.77 -0.18 13.01
CA THR A 320 -6.34 0.82 12.09
C THR A 320 -7.65 0.35 11.45
N GLU A 321 -7.75 -0.91 11.04
CA GLU A 321 -8.97 -1.48 10.48
C GLU A 321 -10.10 -1.49 11.51
N GLN A 322 -9.81 -1.88 12.75
CA GLN A 322 -10.78 -1.84 13.84
C GLN A 322 -11.25 -0.42 14.14
N ALA A 323 -10.34 0.55 14.19
CA ALA A 323 -10.69 1.96 14.36
C ALA A 323 -11.59 2.46 13.21
N HIS A 324 -11.29 2.07 11.96
CA HIS A 324 -12.11 2.42 10.80
C HIS A 324 -13.48 1.74 10.82
N ALA A 325 -13.59 0.49 11.28
CA ALA A 325 -14.86 -0.21 11.44
C ALA A 325 -15.75 0.47 12.50
N GLN A 326 -15.16 0.86 13.64
CA GLN A 326 -15.88 1.60 14.69
C GLN A 326 -16.33 2.98 14.21
N GLU A 327 -15.49 3.71 13.48
CA GLU A 327 -15.85 5.02 12.91
C GLU A 327 -17.00 4.88 11.89
N ARG A 328 -16.99 3.83 11.05
CA ARG A 328 -18.09 3.54 10.12
C ARG A 328 -19.40 3.27 10.87
N ALA A 329 -19.39 2.41 11.90
CA ALA A 329 -20.59 2.12 12.68
C ALA A 329 -21.17 3.39 13.34
N LEU A 330 -20.32 4.25 13.90
CA LEU A 330 -20.74 5.55 14.46
C LEU A 330 -21.33 6.49 13.41
N LEU A 331 -20.77 6.49 12.19
CA LEU A 331 -21.29 7.30 11.08
C LEU A 331 -22.64 6.78 10.59
N GLU A 332 -22.83 5.46 10.51
CA GLU A 332 -24.09 4.82 10.16
C GLU A 332 -25.19 5.11 11.20
N GLU A 333 -24.87 5.03 12.49
CA GLU A 333 -25.80 5.39 13.56
C GLU A 333 -26.22 6.86 13.49
N ARG A 334 -25.25 7.76 13.27
CA ARG A 334 -25.53 9.20 13.10
C ARG A 334 -26.37 9.48 11.86
N LEU A 335 -26.14 8.75 10.76
CA LEU A 335 -26.90 8.87 9.53
C LEU A 335 -28.36 8.46 9.78
N ALA A 336 -28.58 7.28 10.38
CA ALA A 336 -29.93 6.80 10.73
C ALA A 336 -30.67 7.78 11.66
N HIS A 337 -29.97 8.35 12.65
CA HIS A 337 -30.55 9.37 13.53
C HIS A 337 -30.93 10.65 12.77
N LYS A 338 -30.10 11.09 11.81
CA LYS A 338 -30.38 12.27 10.98
C LYS A 338 -31.53 12.04 10.01
N GLU A 339 -31.64 10.85 9.44
CA GLU A 339 -32.77 10.45 8.59
C GLU A 339 -34.08 10.43 9.40
N ALA A 340 -34.06 9.93 10.64
CA ALA A 340 -35.22 9.98 11.52
C ALA A 340 -35.63 11.42 11.86
N GLN A 341 -34.66 12.29 12.15
CA GLN A 341 -34.91 13.72 12.37
C GLN A 341 -35.51 14.39 11.13
N LEU A 342 -34.99 14.09 9.94
CA LEU A 342 -35.50 14.62 8.67
C LEU A 342 -36.96 14.20 8.45
N ALA A 343 -37.26 12.91 8.59
CA ALA A 343 -38.62 12.40 8.46
C ALA A 343 -39.60 13.06 9.44
N GLU A 344 -39.16 13.34 10.68
CA GLU A 344 -39.97 14.07 11.66
C GLU A 344 -40.19 15.54 11.24
N THR A 345 -39.15 16.21 10.72
CA THR A 345 -39.28 17.59 10.23
C THR A 345 -40.17 17.68 8.99
N GLU A 346 -40.08 16.72 8.07
CA GLU A 346 -40.95 16.64 6.89
C GLU A 346 -42.42 16.43 7.29
N LYS A 347 -42.69 15.57 8.29
CA LYS A 347 -44.04 15.42 8.86
C LYS A 347 -44.57 16.72 9.44
N LYS A 348 -43.77 17.42 10.25
CA LYS A 348 -44.13 18.72 10.83
C LYS A 348 -44.41 19.76 9.75
N LEU A 349 -43.60 19.76 8.68
CA LEU A 349 -43.74 20.70 7.57
C LEU A 349 -45.02 20.42 6.78
N ALA A 350 -45.31 19.16 6.45
CA ALA A 350 -46.57 18.75 5.82
C ALA A 350 -47.80 19.10 6.67
N GLU A 351 -47.69 19.01 8.01
CA GLU A 351 -48.75 19.38 8.93
C GLU A 351 -48.98 20.90 8.98
N LEU A 352 -47.90 21.68 8.99
CA LEU A 352 -47.95 23.15 8.88
C LEU A 352 -48.53 23.61 7.52
N GLU A 353 -48.15 22.95 6.42
CA GLU A 353 -48.73 23.22 5.10
C GLU A 353 -50.24 22.95 5.06
N ARG A 354 -50.69 21.85 5.66
CA ARG A 354 -52.13 21.55 5.81
C ARG A 354 -52.85 22.61 6.63
N GLN A 355 -52.27 23.05 7.75
CA GLN A 355 -52.83 24.12 8.58
C GLN A 355 -52.90 25.45 7.83
N PHE A 356 -51.85 25.80 7.09
CA PHE A 356 -51.80 27.01 6.27
C PHE A 356 -52.86 26.99 5.17
N LEU A 357 -52.99 25.87 4.44
CA LEU A 357 -54.01 25.68 3.41
C LEU A 357 -55.43 25.71 3.99
N ALA A 358 -55.65 25.19 5.21
CA ALA A 358 -56.94 25.28 5.88
C ALA A 358 -57.31 26.74 6.24
N LEU A 359 -56.35 27.55 6.67
CA LEU A 359 -56.55 28.96 7.01
C LEU A 359 -56.76 29.87 5.79
N HIS A 360 -56.05 29.61 4.69
CA HIS A 360 -56.08 30.46 3.49
C HIS A 360 -57.00 29.95 2.37
N GLY A 361 -57.18 28.63 2.23
CA GLY A 361 -58.09 28.02 1.24
C GLY A 361 -59.58 28.20 1.57
N ALA A 362 -59.93 28.50 2.83
CA ALA A 362 -61.29 28.86 3.22
C ALA A 362 -61.73 30.24 2.68
N ARG A 363 -60.77 31.08 2.26
CA ARG A 363 -61.03 32.43 1.72
C ARG A 363 -61.42 32.42 0.24
N GLU A 364 -60.98 31.43 -0.54
CA GLU A 364 -61.37 31.28 -1.96
C GLU A 364 -62.76 30.67 -2.16
N ARG A 365 -63.34 29.99 -1.16
CA ARG A 365 -64.70 29.42 -1.25
C ARG A 365 -65.82 30.38 -0.82
N ARG A 366 -65.49 31.63 -0.47
CA ARG A 366 -66.44 32.70 -0.12
C ARG A 366 -66.22 33.98 -0.93
N GLY A 367 -65.56 33.87 -2.09
CA GLY A 367 -65.49 34.92 -3.11
C GLY A 367 -66.56 34.71 -4.15
#